data_AF-A0AAD6VKM7-F1
#
_entry.id   AF-A0AAD6VKM7-F1
#
_cell.length_a   1.000
_cell.length_b   1.000
_cell.length_c   1.000
_cell.angle_alpha   90.00
_cell.angle_beta   90.00
_cell.angle_gamma   90.00
#
_symmetry.space_group_name_H-M   'P 1'
#
loop_
_entity.id
_entity.type
_entity.pdbx_description
1 polymer ?
#
loop_
_entity_poly.entity_id
_entity_poly.type
_entity_poly.pdbx_seq_one_letter_code
_entity_poly.pdbx_strand_id
1 'polypeptide(L)'
;MVQRFPVSQRDPPALHRALVKCVNKHGLRFETINPPAEILRAMPLWHHPGEDSERRQENNGQRARCLRKNHAALVMGDGVDIASRLMDPQHSNRATCTCDGCTEDRDRRGCEDPHACAAKAASRLRQIRPRWVP
;
A
#
# COMPACT_ATOMS: atom_id res chain seq x y z
N MET A 1 -22.95 10.37 13.43
CA MET A 1 -22.09 11.35 14.12
C MET A 1 -20.66 10.81 14.11
N VAL A 2 -19.83 11.26 13.18
CA VAL A 2 -18.41 10.83 13.10
C VAL A 2 -17.59 11.84 13.86
N GLN A 3 -17.08 11.44 15.02
CA GLN A 3 -16.27 12.30 15.87
C GLN A 3 -14.92 12.54 15.18
N ARG A 4 -14.72 13.74 14.60
CA ARG A 4 -13.45 14.14 14.00
C ARG A 4 -12.58 14.75 15.07
N PHE A 5 -11.69 13.95 15.66
CA PHE A 5 -10.64 14.48 16.51
C PHE A 5 -9.52 15.03 15.62
N PRO A 6 -9.00 16.25 15.87
CA PRO A 6 -7.75 16.68 15.28
C PRO A 6 -6.61 15.88 15.92
N VAL A 7 -6.36 14.67 15.41
CA VAL A 7 -5.29 13.82 15.92
C VAL A 7 -3.99 14.25 15.27
N SER A 8 -3.11 14.88 16.06
CA SER A 8 -1.71 15.03 15.67
C SER A 8 -1.09 13.64 15.55
N GLN A 9 -0.60 13.29 14.36
CA GLN A 9 0.13 12.02 14.17
C GLN A 9 1.47 12.00 14.94
N ARG A 10 2.01 13.18 15.30
CA ARG A 10 3.27 13.31 16.04
C ARG A 10 3.07 13.30 17.56
N ASP A 11 1.94 13.77 18.05
CA ASP A 11 1.61 13.79 19.48
C ASP A 11 0.19 13.25 19.73
N PRO A 12 0.01 11.91 19.69
CA PRO A 12 -1.28 11.32 19.97
C PRO A 12 -1.68 11.52 21.44
N PRO A 13 -2.99 11.71 21.73
CA PRO A 13 -3.50 11.82 23.09
C PRO A 13 -2.99 10.73 24.03
N ALA A 14 -2.82 11.06 25.32
CA ALA A 14 -2.23 10.16 26.31
C ALA A 14 -2.92 8.78 26.36
N LEU A 15 -4.25 8.74 26.28
CA LEU A 15 -5.04 7.49 26.25
C LEU A 15 -4.71 6.63 25.03
N HIS A 16 -4.54 7.22 23.84
CA HIS A 16 -4.13 6.47 22.64
C HIS A 16 -2.73 5.87 22.81
N ARG A 17 -1.78 6.63 23.38
CA ARG A 17 -0.43 6.11 23.65
C ARG A 17 -0.47 4.95 24.64
N ALA A 18 -1.29 5.05 25.69
CA ALA A 18 -1.47 3.98 26.68
C ALA A 18 -2.10 2.72 26.03
N LEU A 19 -3.13 2.90 25.19
CA LEU A 19 -3.78 1.81 24.47
C LEU A 19 -2.78 1.07 23.55
N VAL A 20 -2.03 1.79 22.72
CA VAL A 20 -1.03 1.19 21.82
C VAL A 20 0.04 0.45 22.62
N LYS A 21 0.51 1.00 23.74
CA LYS A 21 1.45 0.30 24.64
C LYS A 21 0.86 -1.00 25.20
N CYS A 22 -0.39 -0.97 25.63
CA CYS A 22 -1.10 -2.16 26.14
C CYS A 22 -1.21 -3.25 25.05
N VAL A 23 -1.67 -2.86 23.86
CA VAL A 23 -1.79 -3.73 22.69
C VAL A 23 -0.45 -4.41 22.39
N ASN A 24 0.64 -3.63 22.34
CA ASN A 24 1.98 -4.16 22.08
C ASN A 24 2.48 -5.07 23.22
N LYS A 25 2.29 -4.67 24.48
CA LYS A 25 2.72 -5.43 25.67
C LYS A 25 2.07 -6.82 25.73
N HIS A 26 0.80 -6.90 25.34
CA HIS A 26 0.01 -8.13 25.43
C HIS A 26 -0.11 -8.85 24.07
N GLY A 27 0.59 -8.41 23.03
CA GLY A 27 0.54 -9.03 21.70
C GLY A 27 -0.84 -8.98 21.05
N LEU A 28 -1.72 -8.08 21.49
CA LEU A 28 -3.06 -7.94 20.94
C LEU A 28 -2.95 -7.47 19.47
N ARG A 29 -3.95 -7.84 18.67
CA ARG A 29 -4.06 -7.46 17.27
C ARG A 29 -5.46 -6.93 17.03
N PHE A 30 -5.57 -5.88 16.23
CA PHE A 30 -6.87 -5.46 15.70
C PHE A 30 -7.32 -6.52 14.71
N GLU A 31 -8.39 -7.24 15.05
CA GLU A 31 -9.03 -8.20 14.18
C GLU A 31 -10.40 -7.67 13.77
N THR A 32 -10.70 -7.81 12.49
CA THR A 32 -12.01 -7.48 11.92
C THR A 32 -12.57 -8.75 11.30
N ILE A 33 -13.79 -9.13 11.68
CA ILE A 33 -14.50 -10.24 11.07
C ILE A 33 -15.02 -9.76 9.72
N ASN A 34 -14.45 -10.29 8.62
CA ASN A 34 -14.86 -10.03 7.24
C ASN A 34 -15.00 -8.54 6.88
N PRO A 35 -13.89 -7.77 6.84
CA PRO A 35 -13.93 -6.35 6.48
C PRO A 35 -14.43 -6.18 5.03
N PRO A 36 -15.30 -5.19 4.75
CA PRO A 36 -15.75 -4.93 3.39
C PRO A 36 -14.59 -4.43 2.51
N ALA A 37 -14.67 -4.69 1.20
CA ALA A 37 -13.60 -4.36 0.24
C ALA A 37 -13.20 -2.88 0.27
N GLU A 38 -14.15 -1.97 0.51
CA GLU A 38 -13.88 -0.53 0.62
C GLU A 38 -12.93 -0.20 1.77
N ILE A 39 -13.11 -0.87 2.92
CA ILE A 39 -12.22 -0.72 4.08
C ILE A 39 -10.84 -1.29 3.76
N LEU A 40 -10.79 -2.49 3.16
CA LEU A 40 -9.53 -3.11 2.75
C LEU A 40 -8.73 -2.22 1.78
N ARG A 41 -9.40 -1.62 0.79
CA ARG A 41 -8.76 -0.71 -0.19
C ARG A 41 -8.25 0.57 0.48
N ALA A 42 -8.91 1.06 1.53
CA ALA A 42 -8.49 2.24 2.27
C ALA A 42 -7.34 1.97 3.27
N MET A 43 -6.96 0.70 3.50
CA MET A 43 -5.87 0.37 4.42
C MET A 43 -4.51 0.84 3.87
N PRO A 44 -3.54 1.16 4.74
CA PRO A 44 -2.21 1.61 4.31
C PRO A 44 -1.45 0.52 3.54
N LEU A 45 -0.99 0.79 2.32
CA LEU A 45 -0.19 -0.17 1.54
C LEU A 45 1.17 -0.48 2.20
N TRP A 46 1.73 0.50 2.91
CA TRP A 46 3.05 0.44 3.55
C TRP A 46 2.89 0.27 5.06
N HIS A 47 3.79 -0.49 5.69
CA HIS A 47 3.73 -0.79 7.12
C HIS A 47 2.35 -1.35 7.52
N HIS A 48 1.79 -2.19 6.65
CA HIS A 48 0.42 -2.69 6.74
C HIS A 48 0.27 -3.62 7.96
N PRO A 49 -0.83 -3.55 8.76
CA PRO A 49 -0.99 -4.37 9.97
C PRO A 49 -1.04 -5.89 9.70
N GLY A 50 -1.44 -6.26 8.48
CA GLY A 50 -1.43 -7.60 7.93
C GLY A 50 -0.12 -8.06 7.29
N GLU A 51 0.98 -7.32 7.46
CA GLU A 51 2.30 -7.72 6.96
C GLU A 51 2.74 -9.07 7.51
N ASP A 52 3.34 -9.89 6.64
CA ASP A 52 4.04 -11.09 7.06
C ASP A 52 5.42 -10.73 7.63
N SER A 53 5.56 -10.79 8.97
CA SER A 53 6.79 -10.42 9.68
C SER A 53 7.97 -11.36 9.40
N GLU A 54 7.71 -12.55 8.86
CA GLU A 54 8.76 -13.50 8.49
C GLU A 54 9.43 -13.15 7.16
N ARG A 55 8.80 -12.28 6.36
CA ARG A 55 9.31 -11.84 5.06
C ARG A 55 10.06 -10.52 5.18
N ARG A 56 11.17 -10.41 4.45
CA ARG A 56 11.90 -9.15 4.33
C ARG A 56 11.01 -8.07 3.72
N GLN A 57 10.79 -6.99 4.46
CA GLN A 57 10.02 -5.86 3.98
C GLN A 57 10.79 -5.07 2.93
N GLU A 58 10.18 -4.85 1.77
CA GLU A 58 10.85 -4.16 0.66
C GLU A 58 10.35 -2.70 0.48
N ASN A 59 10.10 -2.02 1.59
CA ASN A 59 9.49 -0.68 1.63
C ASN A 59 10.46 0.46 1.21
N ASN A 60 11.77 0.18 1.20
CA ASN A 60 12.82 1.22 1.07
C ASN A 60 13.52 1.26 -0.29
N GLY A 61 13.27 0.29 -1.17
CA GLY A 61 13.91 0.21 -2.50
C GLY A 61 13.50 1.35 -3.44
N GLN A 62 14.26 1.55 -4.51
CA GLN A 62 14.02 2.63 -5.49
C GLN A 62 12.58 2.65 -6.03
N ARG A 63 12.06 1.50 -6.45
CA ARG A 63 10.67 1.39 -6.95
C ARG A 63 9.62 1.64 -5.86
N ALA A 64 9.88 1.25 -4.61
CA ALA A 64 8.99 1.57 -3.49
C ALA A 64 8.98 3.08 -3.15
N ARG A 65 10.11 3.77 -3.35
CA ARG A 65 10.16 5.23 -3.26
C ARG A 65 9.41 5.89 -4.42
N CYS A 66 9.58 5.39 -5.65
CA CYS A 66 8.85 5.86 -6.83
C CYS A 66 7.34 5.71 -6.65
N LEU A 67 6.87 4.54 -6.22
CA LEU A 67 5.45 4.31 -5.93
C LEU A 67 4.87 5.33 -4.94
N ARG A 68 5.60 5.65 -3.86
CA ARG A 68 5.15 6.63 -2.88
C ARG A 68 5.21 8.08 -3.34
N LYS A 69 6.28 8.46 -4.06
CA LYS A 69 6.54 9.86 -4.42
C LYS A 69 5.91 10.27 -5.75
N ASN A 70 6.00 9.41 -6.74
CA ASN A 70 5.58 9.72 -8.11
C ASN A 70 4.18 9.18 -8.39
N HIS A 71 3.89 7.94 -7.96
CA HIS A 71 2.56 7.35 -8.16
C HIS A 71 1.57 7.69 -7.04
N ALA A 72 2.03 8.31 -5.94
CA ALA A 72 1.25 8.60 -4.74
C ALA A 72 0.52 7.37 -4.16
N ALA A 73 1.08 6.17 -4.33
CA ALA A 73 0.50 4.94 -3.82
C ALA A 73 0.67 4.88 -2.30
N LEU A 74 -0.40 5.17 -1.56
CA LEU A 74 -0.42 5.22 -0.09
C LEU A 74 -1.34 4.15 0.50
N VAL A 75 -2.42 3.82 -0.18
CA VAL A 75 -3.41 2.84 0.26
C VAL A 75 -3.40 1.58 -0.61
N MET A 76 -3.99 0.49 -0.10
CA MET A 76 -4.07 -0.80 -0.79
C MET A 76 -4.74 -0.67 -2.16
N GLY A 77 -5.78 0.17 -2.26
CA GLY A 77 -6.47 0.47 -3.52
C GLY A 77 -5.50 0.96 -4.60
N ASP A 78 -4.65 1.93 -4.28
CA ASP A 78 -3.64 2.43 -5.23
C ASP A 78 -2.70 1.30 -5.69
N GLY A 79 -2.29 0.45 -4.76
CA GLY A 79 -1.43 -0.69 -5.05
C GLY A 79 -2.10 -1.70 -5.98
N VAL A 80 -3.38 -2.02 -5.73
CA VAL A 80 -4.18 -2.93 -6.56
C VAL A 80 -4.36 -2.35 -7.96
N ASP A 81 -4.71 -1.06 -8.06
CA ASP A 81 -4.99 -0.42 -9.35
C ASP A 81 -3.71 -0.35 -10.20
N ILE A 82 -2.57 -0.02 -9.59
CA ILE A 82 -1.27 -0.04 -10.28
C ILE A 82 -0.86 -1.46 -10.69
N ALA A 83 -1.07 -2.46 -9.82
CA ALA A 83 -0.74 -3.86 -10.09
C ALA A 83 -1.65 -4.48 -11.17
N SER A 84 -2.91 -4.03 -11.28
CA SER A 84 -3.89 -4.53 -12.24
C SER A 84 -3.42 -4.41 -13.69
N ARG A 85 -2.59 -3.40 -13.98
CA ARG A 85 -1.96 -3.18 -15.29
C ARG A 85 -1.16 -4.37 -15.80
N LEU A 86 -0.62 -5.21 -14.90
CA LEU A 86 0.09 -6.43 -15.30
C LEU A 86 -0.81 -7.44 -16.02
N MET A 87 -2.13 -7.31 -15.90
CA MET A 87 -3.13 -8.16 -16.57
C MET A 87 -3.73 -7.49 -17.82
N ASP A 88 -3.37 -6.24 -18.12
CA ASP A 88 -3.83 -5.55 -19.32
C ASP A 88 -3.23 -6.22 -20.59
N PRO A 89 -4.06 -6.66 -21.55
CA PRO A 89 -3.58 -7.27 -22.80
C PRO A 89 -2.65 -6.36 -23.62
N GLN A 90 -2.75 -5.04 -23.47
CA GLN A 90 -1.91 -4.07 -24.18
C GLN A 90 -0.57 -3.83 -23.46
N HIS A 91 -0.44 -4.30 -22.21
CA HIS A 91 0.77 -4.13 -21.43
C HIS A 91 1.86 -5.10 -21.87
N SER A 92 3.11 -4.65 -21.77
CA SER A 92 4.29 -5.45 -22.07
C SER A 92 5.32 -5.34 -20.95
N ASN A 93 6.06 -6.42 -20.72
CA ASN A 93 7.10 -6.50 -19.69
C ASN A 93 8.37 -5.74 -20.12
N ARG A 94 8.28 -4.41 -20.21
CA ARG A 94 9.38 -3.51 -20.56
C ARG A 94 9.14 -2.10 -20.02
N ALA A 95 10.21 -1.38 -19.69
CA ALA A 95 10.14 0.01 -19.20
C ALA A 95 9.50 0.98 -20.22
N THR A 96 9.67 0.69 -21.51
CA THR A 96 9.15 1.49 -22.64
C THR A 96 7.78 1.00 -23.14
N CYS A 97 7.03 0.27 -22.31
CA CYS A 97 5.68 -0.19 -22.67
C CYS A 97 4.79 0.99 -23.08
N THR A 98 4.10 0.88 -24.21
CA THR A 98 3.32 1.98 -24.83
C THR A 98 1.84 1.97 -24.43
N CYS A 99 1.41 1.10 -23.52
CA CYS A 99 0.04 1.13 -23.02
C CYS A 99 -0.24 2.46 -22.29
N ASP A 100 -1.51 2.87 -22.28
CA ASP A 100 -1.92 4.18 -21.75
C ASP A 100 -1.42 4.42 -20.32
N GLY A 101 -1.52 3.42 -19.45
CA GLY A 101 -1.06 3.53 -18.07
C GLY A 101 0.45 3.70 -17.93
N CYS A 102 1.26 3.03 -18.75
CA CYS A 102 2.72 3.20 -18.74
C CYS A 102 3.14 4.54 -19.35
N THR A 103 2.46 4.98 -20.41
CA THR A 103 2.71 6.28 -21.04
C THR A 103 2.35 7.41 -20.08
N GLU A 104 1.19 7.36 -19.43
CA GLU A 104 0.80 8.35 -18.44
C GLU A 104 1.79 8.43 -17.26
N ASP A 105 2.23 7.28 -16.74
CA ASP A 105 3.20 7.25 -15.63
C ASP A 105 4.54 7.88 -16.01
N ARG A 106 5.01 7.69 -17.24
CA ARG A 106 6.24 8.36 -17.73
C ARG A 106 6.01 9.85 -17.90
N ASP A 107 4.97 10.23 -18.64
CA ASP A 107 4.78 11.59 -19.12
C ASP A 107 4.30 12.54 -18.03
N ARG A 108 3.43 12.06 -17.13
CA ARG A 108 2.81 12.89 -16.08
C ARG A 108 3.41 12.69 -14.69
N ARG A 109 3.93 11.50 -14.41
CA ARG A 109 4.45 11.17 -13.07
C ARG A 109 5.97 11.10 -13.00
N GLY A 110 6.68 11.21 -14.13
CA GLY A 110 8.13 11.12 -14.19
C GLY A 110 8.64 9.73 -13.74
N CYS A 111 7.86 8.68 -13.95
CA CYS A 111 8.29 7.32 -13.66
C CYS A 111 9.20 6.79 -14.76
N GLU A 112 10.42 6.39 -14.43
CA GLU A 112 11.38 5.86 -15.41
C GLU A 112 11.03 4.46 -15.93
N ASP A 113 10.29 3.69 -15.12
CA ASP A 113 9.98 2.28 -15.42
C ASP A 113 8.65 1.89 -14.77
N PRO A 114 7.54 2.19 -15.45
CA PRO A 114 6.20 1.89 -14.95
C PRO A 114 5.96 0.39 -14.77
N HIS A 115 6.57 -0.45 -15.62
CA HIS A 115 6.46 -1.91 -15.48
C HIS A 115 7.04 -2.37 -14.14
N ALA A 116 8.28 -1.96 -13.81
CA ALA A 116 8.88 -2.36 -12.55
C ALA A 116 8.13 -1.80 -11.33
N CYS A 117 7.49 -0.63 -11.45
CA CYS A 117 6.62 -0.11 -10.40
C CYS A 117 5.35 -0.97 -10.22
N ALA A 118 4.71 -1.40 -11.31
CA ALA A 118 3.57 -2.31 -11.26
C ALA A 118 3.95 -3.68 -10.68
N ALA A 119 5.06 -4.27 -11.12
CA ALA A 119 5.61 -5.49 -10.56
C ALA A 119 5.93 -5.36 -9.07
N LYS A 120 6.47 -4.20 -8.65
CA LYS A 120 6.75 -3.91 -7.25
C LYS A 120 5.48 -3.80 -6.42
N ALA A 121 4.43 -3.15 -6.93
CA ALA A 121 3.14 -3.06 -6.27
C ALA A 121 2.53 -4.46 -6.07
N ALA A 122 2.55 -5.30 -7.12
CA ALA A 122 2.06 -6.68 -7.04
C ALA A 122 2.87 -7.55 -6.05
N SER A 123 4.20 -7.40 -6.03
CA SER A 123 5.06 -8.08 -5.04
C SER A 123 4.72 -7.62 -3.62
N ARG A 124 4.51 -6.32 -3.43
CA ARG A 124 4.17 -5.74 -2.14
C ARG A 124 2.83 -6.26 -1.60
N LEU A 125 1.81 -6.34 -2.44
CA LEU A 125 0.51 -6.92 -2.08
C LEU A 125 0.65 -8.39 -1.66
N ARG A 126 1.52 -9.17 -2.31
CA ARG A 126 1.80 -10.57 -1.95
C ARG A 126 2.52 -10.76 -0.60
N GLN A 127 3.08 -9.70 -0.01
CA GLN A 127 3.67 -9.73 1.34
C GLN A 127 2.64 -9.49 2.44
N ILE A 128 1.40 -9.17 2.07
CA ILE A 128 0.30 -8.96 2.99
C ILE A 128 -0.51 -10.26 3.04
N ARG A 129 -0.91 -10.68 4.24
CA ARG A 129 -1.67 -11.92 4.42
C ARG A 129 -2.97 -11.85 3.61
N PRO A 130 -3.39 -12.95 2.94
CA PRO A 130 -4.53 -12.95 2.00
C PRO A 130 -5.82 -12.34 2.56
N ARG A 131 -6.10 -12.53 3.86
CA ARG A 131 -7.28 -11.97 4.54
C ARG A 131 -7.41 -10.44 4.51
N TRP A 132 -6.31 -9.74 4.21
CA TRP A 132 -6.24 -8.29 4.17
C TRP A 132 -6.05 -7.73 2.75
N VAL A 133 -6.00 -8.60 1.75
CA VAL A 133 -5.91 -8.17 0.35
C VAL A 133 -7.33 -7.91 -0.15
N PRO A 134 -7.62 -6.70 -0.69
CA PRO A 134 -8.94 -6.39 -1.25
C PRO A 134 -9.33 -7.26 -2.44
#